data_AF-A0A4Q4M8R1-F1
#
_entry.id   AF-A0A4Q4M8R1-F1
#
_cell.length_a   1.000
_cell.length_b   1.000
_cell.length_c   1.000
_cell.angle_alpha   90.00
_cell.angle_beta   90.00
_cell.angle_gamma   90.00
#
_symmetry.space_group_name_H-M   'P 1'
#
loop_
_entity.id
_entity.type
_entity.pdbx_description
1 polymer ?
#
loop_
_entity_poly.entity_id
_entity_poly.type
_entity_poly.pdbx_seq_one_letter_code
_entity_poly.pdbx_strand_id
1 'polypeptide(L)'
;MRQILAASQPGGFASVDGWLHRFNLPIDGQLPDLDDTSAIGGLAEKAATYFTTDPAVRDLADAALALSFYFELRPGRMPLYERGSYTCYGLIRCRIPGVNPAFSRLMQKLDHLDARFQVQMQLCDSRQAMSTWLDRHGNFGKPVCLRVRSLDEELDVRLRLHGDRVHPISASPLTLQTLIDLQMLEWTALEDVYVTASAAGKKRPSDDSPLRTAKRRCLETT
;
A
#
# COMPACT_ATOMS: atom_id res chain seq x y z
N MET A 1 -17.89 8.68 2.83
CA MET A 1 -16.93 8.30 1.76
C MET A 1 -16.79 9.36 0.65
N ARG A 2 -16.94 10.68 0.93
CA ARG A 2 -16.76 11.76 -0.07
C ARG A 2 -15.47 12.58 0.11
N GLN A 3 -14.62 12.27 1.09
CA GLN A 3 -13.47 13.10 1.45
C GLN A 3 -12.09 12.52 1.08
N ILE A 4 -12.01 11.32 0.50
CA ILE A 4 -10.71 10.68 0.17
C ILE A 4 -10.11 11.22 -1.14
N LEU A 5 -10.86 11.96 -1.95
CA LEU A 5 -10.38 12.49 -3.24
C LEU A 5 -9.61 13.81 -3.14
N ALA A 6 -9.57 14.46 -1.98
CA ALA A 6 -8.99 15.81 -1.83
C ALA A 6 -7.59 15.84 -1.18
N ALA A 7 -7.09 14.73 -0.64
CA ALA A 7 -5.90 14.71 0.21
C ALA A 7 -4.64 14.11 -0.45
N SER A 8 -4.54 14.14 -1.77
CA SER A 8 -3.32 13.76 -2.48
C SER A 8 -3.02 14.75 -3.61
N GLN A 9 -2.33 15.83 -3.27
CA GLN A 9 -1.46 16.53 -4.22
C GLN A 9 -0.13 16.88 -3.54
N PRO A 10 0.84 15.96 -3.50
CA PRO A 10 2.24 16.35 -3.52
C PRO A 10 2.64 16.53 -5.00
N GLY A 11 2.85 17.77 -5.41
CA GLY A 11 3.26 18.13 -6.78
C GLY A 11 2.26 19.07 -7.44
N GLY A 12 2.69 20.32 -7.64
CA GLY A 12 1.87 21.38 -8.24
C GLY A 12 1.22 20.94 -9.54
N PHE A 13 0.03 21.51 -9.83
CA PHE A 13 -0.84 21.22 -10.97
C PHE A 13 -0.12 20.49 -12.10
N ALA A 14 -0.08 19.16 -12.01
CA ALA A 14 0.25 18.34 -13.17
C ALA A 14 -0.70 18.81 -14.27
N SER A 15 -0.17 19.16 -15.45
CA SER A 15 -1.01 19.60 -16.57
C SER A 15 -2.20 18.64 -16.69
N VAL A 16 -3.41 19.19 -16.76
CA VAL A 16 -4.66 18.42 -16.87
C VAL A 16 -4.57 17.38 -17.99
N ASP A 17 -3.75 17.65 -19.00
CA ASP A 17 -3.43 16.79 -20.14
C ASP A 17 -2.85 15.41 -19.76
N GLY A 18 -2.19 15.29 -18.61
CA GLY A 18 -1.64 14.00 -18.15
C GLY A 18 -2.67 13.09 -17.46
N TRP A 19 -3.82 13.64 -17.08
CA TRP A 19 -4.86 12.95 -16.29
C TRP A 19 -6.14 12.72 -17.11
N LEU A 20 -6.35 13.52 -18.15
CA LEU A 20 -7.51 13.42 -19.02
C LEU A 20 -7.20 12.50 -20.21
N HIS A 21 -7.78 11.31 -20.18
CA HIS A 21 -7.74 10.41 -21.33
C HIS A 21 -9.04 10.52 -22.13
N ARG A 22 -8.93 10.89 -23.42
CA ARG A 22 -10.07 10.95 -24.34
C ARG A 22 -9.97 9.84 -25.38
N PHE A 23 -10.83 8.85 -25.25
CA PHE A 23 -10.94 7.74 -26.19
C PHE A 23 -12.00 8.06 -27.25
N ASN A 24 -11.58 8.69 -28.35
CA ASN A 24 -12.42 8.84 -29.53
C ASN A 24 -12.02 7.79 -30.56
N LEU A 25 -13.00 7.15 -31.19
CA LEU A 25 -12.74 6.31 -32.36
C LEU A 25 -12.49 7.23 -33.56
N PRO A 26 -11.30 7.19 -34.21
CA PRO A 26 -11.13 7.83 -35.50
C PRO A 26 -11.99 7.08 -36.53
N ILE A 27 -12.94 7.79 -37.15
CA ILE A 27 -13.77 7.24 -38.21
C ILE A 27 -13.39 7.96 -39.50
N ASP A 28 -12.83 7.22 -40.45
CA ASP A 28 -12.50 7.73 -41.77
C ASP A 28 -13.75 7.78 -42.65
N GLY A 29 -13.90 8.87 -43.41
CA GLY A 29 -14.99 9.05 -44.38
C GLY A 29 -16.26 9.68 -43.79
N GLN A 30 -17.37 9.53 -44.51
CA GLN A 30 -18.65 10.07 -44.10
C GLN A 30 -19.20 9.26 -42.91
N LEU A 31 -19.55 9.96 -41.83
CA LEU A 31 -20.21 9.35 -40.67
C LEU A 31 -21.61 8.90 -41.07
N PRO A 32 -22.07 7.72 -40.60
CA PRO A 32 -23.46 7.32 -40.76
C PRO A 32 -24.38 8.31 -40.05
N ASP A 33 -25.61 8.44 -40.54
CA ASP A 33 -26.63 9.26 -39.89
C ASP A 33 -26.94 8.72 -38.49
N LEU A 34 -27.37 9.61 -37.59
CA LEU A 34 -27.64 9.29 -36.19
C LEU A 34 -28.72 8.20 -36.00
N ASP A 35 -29.63 8.06 -36.96
CA ASP A 35 -30.73 7.09 -36.97
C ASP A 35 -30.42 5.81 -37.76
N ASP A 36 -29.23 5.69 -38.38
CA ASP A 36 -28.82 4.49 -39.08
C ASP A 36 -28.39 3.37 -38.10
N THR A 37 -29.38 2.62 -37.64
CA THR A 37 -29.16 1.45 -36.77
C THR A 37 -28.38 0.32 -37.42
N SER A 38 -28.31 0.27 -38.77
CA SER A 38 -27.59 -0.79 -39.48
C SER A 38 -26.07 -0.64 -39.35
N ALA A 39 -25.59 0.59 -39.16
CA ALA A 39 -24.17 0.90 -38.98
C ALA A 39 -23.61 0.53 -37.58
N ILE A 40 -24.47 0.30 -36.58
CA ILE A 40 -24.06 0.06 -35.18
C ILE A 40 -23.10 -1.12 -35.06
N GLY A 41 -23.39 -2.24 -35.74
CA GLY A 41 -22.56 -3.44 -35.67
C GLY A 41 -21.14 -3.19 -36.18
N GLY A 42 -21.01 -2.54 -37.34
CA GLY A 42 -19.70 -2.21 -37.92
C GLY A 42 -18.91 -1.19 -37.09
N LEU A 43 -19.59 -0.20 -36.49
CA LEU A 43 -18.94 0.75 -35.59
C LEU A 43 -18.46 0.08 -34.30
N ALA A 44 -19.23 -0.84 -33.73
CA ALA A 44 -18.84 -1.58 -32.54
C ALA A 44 -17.59 -2.43 -32.78
N GLU A 45 -17.52 -3.12 -33.93
CA GLU A 45 -16.35 -3.92 -34.31
C GLU A 45 -15.11 -3.04 -34.54
N LYS A 46 -15.26 -1.90 -35.23
CA LYS A 46 -14.18 -0.93 -35.41
C LYS A 46 -13.68 -0.40 -34.07
N ALA A 47 -14.59 -0.02 -33.17
CA ALA A 47 -14.25 0.45 -31.83
C ALA A 47 -13.48 -0.61 -31.04
N ALA A 48 -13.99 -1.84 -31.02
CA ALA A 48 -13.36 -2.96 -30.33
C ALA A 48 -11.94 -3.20 -30.86
N THR A 49 -11.77 -3.26 -32.18
CA THR A 49 -10.46 -3.48 -32.80
C THR A 49 -9.49 -2.37 -32.47
N TYR A 50 -9.92 -1.11 -32.60
CA TYR A 50 -9.08 0.06 -32.33
C TYR A 50 -8.60 0.08 -30.87
N PHE A 51 -9.53 0.07 -29.90
CA PHE A 51 -9.19 0.23 -28.49
C PHE A 51 -8.53 -1.00 -27.86
N THR A 52 -8.72 -2.20 -28.41
CA THR A 52 -8.02 -3.40 -27.91
C THR A 52 -6.52 -3.37 -28.20
N THR A 53 -6.12 -2.67 -29.28
CA THR A 53 -4.71 -2.54 -29.68
C THR A 53 -4.04 -1.27 -29.14
N ASP A 54 -4.84 -0.30 -28.67
CA ASP A 54 -4.34 0.97 -28.16
C ASP A 54 -3.57 0.78 -26.84
N PRO A 55 -2.26 1.09 -26.81
CA PRO A 55 -1.47 0.97 -25.59
C PRO A 55 -1.94 1.89 -24.46
N ALA A 56 -2.55 3.04 -24.76
CA ALA A 56 -3.07 3.97 -23.76
C ALA A 56 -4.32 3.42 -23.06
N VAL A 57 -5.19 2.70 -23.77
CA VAL A 57 -6.34 2.01 -23.17
C VAL A 57 -5.86 0.92 -22.22
N ARG A 58 -4.85 0.14 -22.63
CA ARG A 58 -4.26 -0.90 -21.78
C ARG A 58 -3.61 -0.29 -20.52
N ASP A 59 -2.82 0.76 -20.69
CA ASP A 59 -2.17 1.46 -19.57
C ASP A 59 -3.20 1.99 -18.56
N LEU A 60 -4.28 2.61 -19.05
CA LEU A 60 -5.36 3.08 -18.19
C LEU A 60 -6.09 1.92 -17.50
N ALA A 61 -6.31 0.80 -18.19
CA ALA A 61 -6.93 -0.38 -17.59
C ALA A 61 -6.04 -0.96 -16.47
N ASP A 62 -4.73 -0.99 -16.68
CA ASP A 62 -3.76 -1.43 -15.67
C ASP A 62 -3.70 -0.45 -14.48
N ALA A 63 -3.74 0.86 -14.74
CA ALA A 63 -3.87 1.88 -13.69
C ALA A 63 -5.18 1.73 -12.90
N ALA A 64 -6.31 1.46 -13.56
CA ALA A 64 -7.60 1.23 -12.90
C ALA A 64 -7.57 -0.02 -11.98
N LEU A 65 -6.83 -1.06 -12.37
CA LEU A 65 -6.58 -2.21 -11.50
C LEU A 65 -5.81 -1.79 -10.24
N ALA A 66 -4.73 -1.00 -10.38
CA ALA A 66 -3.95 -0.52 -9.24
C ALA A 66 -4.76 0.39 -8.31
N LEU A 67 -5.56 1.30 -8.89
CA LEU A 67 -6.47 2.18 -8.18
C LEU A 67 -7.62 1.43 -7.48
N SER A 68 -7.83 0.14 -7.76
CA SER A 68 -8.77 -0.67 -6.96
C SER A 68 -8.24 -0.97 -5.56
N PHE A 69 -6.97 -0.67 -5.29
CA PHE A 69 -6.30 -0.88 -4.01
C PHE A 69 -5.95 0.42 -3.30
N TYR A 70 -5.84 0.34 -1.98
CA TYR A 70 -5.40 1.42 -1.11
C TYR A 70 -4.65 0.85 0.10
N PHE A 71 -3.83 1.67 0.74
CA PHE A 71 -3.12 1.30 1.96
C PHE A 71 -3.80 1.91 3.18
N GLU A 72 -3.83 1.17 4.28
CA GLU A 72 -4.45 1.58 5.53
C GLU A 72 -3.54 1.13 6.70
N LEU A 73 -3.37 1.96 7.74
CA LEU A 73 -2.72 1.48 8.97
C LEU A 73 -3.62 0.47 9.68
N ARG A 74 -3.00 -0.50 10.34
CA ARG A 74 -3.74 -1.52 11.07
C ARG A 74 -4.37 -0.89 12.32
N PRO A 75 -5.71 -1.01 12.51
CA PRO A 75 -6.36 -0.53 13.72
C PRO A 75 -5.72 -1.11 14.99
N GLY A 76 -5.50 -0.25 15.99
CA GLY A 76 -4.90 -0.63 17.26
C GLY A 76 -3.40 -0.96 17.21
N ARG A 77 -2.71 -0.73 16.08
CA ARG A 77 -1.24 -0.84 15.98
C ARG A 77 -0.63 0.44 15.44
N MET A 78 -0.41 1.40 16.34
CA MET A 78 0.25 2.66 16.02
C MET A 78 1.71 2.46 15.62
N PRO A 79 2.29 3.35 14.78
CA PRO A 79 3.71 3.35 14.49
C PRO A 79 4.56 3.43 15.77
N LEU A 80 5.54 2.55 15.90
CA LEU A 80 6.45 2.49 17.06
C LEU A 80 7.77 3.13 16.70
N TYR A 81 8.19 4.16 17.46
CA TYR A 81 9.48 4.81 17.25
C TYR A 81 10.60 4.06 17.99
N GLU A 82 11.48 3.41 17.23
CA GLU A 82 12.63 2.70 17.78
C GLU A 82 13.87 2.93 16.92
N ARG A 83 15.00 3.18 17.58
CA ARG A 83 16.33 3.30 16.94
C ARG A 83 16.34 4.25 15.73
N GLY A 84 15.74 5.43 15.86
CA GLY A 84 15.80 6.49 14.84
C GLY A 84 14.74 6.42 13.74
N SER A 85 13.65 5.69 13.95
CA SER A 85 12.66 5.42 12.90
C SER A 85 11.36 4.86 13.45
N TYR A 86 10.27 5.04 12.72
CA TYR A 86 8.98 4.42 12.98
C TYR A 86 8.86 3.07 12.28
N THR A 87 8.51 2.02 13.02
CA THR A 87 8.02 0.76 12.46
C THR A 87 6.50 0.79 12.44
N CYS A 88 5.87 0.59 11.28
CA CYS A 88 4.42 0.57 11.17
C CYS A 88 3.90 -0.70 10.51
N TYR A 89 2.67 -1.04 10.88
CA TYR A 89 1.95 -2.21 10.40
C TYR A 89 0.70 -1.74 9.68
N GLY A 90 0.58 -2.09 8.41
CA GLY A 90 -0.55 -1.74 7.58
C GLY A 90 -1.15 -2.95 6.88
N LEU A 91 -2.18 -2.65 6.11
CA LEU A 91 -2.85 -3.58 5.20
C LEU A 91 -3.01 -2.86 3.86
N ILE A 92 -2.67 -3.56 2.77
CA ILE A 92 -3.17 -3.19 1.45
C ILE A 92 -4.53 -3.84 1.30
N ARG A 93 -5.53 -3.02 0.97
CA ARG A 93 -6.94 -3.39 0.85
C ARG A 93 -7.43 -3.22 -0.58
N CYS A 94 -8.46 -3.97 -0.94
CA CYS A 94 -9.21 -3.79 -2.18
C CYS A 94 -10.52 -3.06 -1.88
N ARG A 95 -10.93 -2.16 -2.77
CA ARG A 95 -12.22 -1.45 -2.70
C ARG A 95 -13.43 -2.34 -2.98
N ILE A 96 -13.22 -3.42 -3.74
CA ILE A 96 -14.29 -4.36 -4.07
C ILE A 96 -14.43 -5.34 -2.89
N PRO A 97 -15.60 -5.40 -2.24
CA PRO A 97 -15.82 -6.35 -1.15
C PRO A 97 -15.73 -7.79 -1.63
N GLY A 98 -15.23 -8.69 -0.78
CA GLY A 98 -15.06 -10.12 -1.08
C GLY A 98 -16.36 -10.83 -1.47
N VAL A 99 -17.48 -10.35 -0.96
CA VAL A 99 -18.83 -10.86 -1.27
C VAL A 99 -19.32 -10.47 -2.68
N ASN A 100 -18.68 -9.49 -3.32
CA ASN A 100 -19.08 -9.04 -4.66
C ASN A 100 -18.51 -9.99 -5.72
N PRO A 101 -19.31 -10.51 -6.67
CA PRO A 101 -18.81 -11.40 -7.73
C PRO A 101 -17.69 -10.82 -8.59
N ALA A 102 -17.58 -9.49 -8.69
CA ALA A 102 -16.47 -8.84 -9.39
C ALA A 102 -15.12 -9.06 -8.69
N PHE A 103 -15.12 -9.32 -7.38
CA PHE A 103 -13.91 -9.55 -6.59
C PHE A 103 -13.16 -10.80 -7.05
N SER A 104 -13.84 -11.93 -7.18
CA SER A 104 -13.20 -13.18 -7.60
C SER A 104 -12.61 -13.08 -9.00
N ARG A 105 -13.32 -12.40 -9.92
CA ARG A 105 -12.81 -12.11 -11.28
C ARG A 105 -11.58 -11.21 -11.25
N LEU A 106 -11.58 -10.18 -10.40
CA LEU A 106 -10.42 -9.31 -10.22
C LEU A 106 -9.22 -10.09 -9.69
N MET A 107 -9.39 -10.91 -8.64
CA MET A 107 -8.30 -11.71 -8.07
C MET A 107 -7.73 -12.71 -9.09
N GLN A 108 -8.59 -13.43 -9.82
CA GLN A 108 -8.16 -14.35 -10.89
C GLN A 108 -7.37 -13.62 -11.99
N LYS A 109 -7.83 -12.44 -12.40
CA LYS A 109 -7.11 -11.61 -13.38
C LYS A 109 -5.74 -11.20 -12.86
N LEU A 110 -5.63 -10.77 -11.61
CA LEU A 110 -4.37 -10.37 -11.00
C LEU A 110 -3.40 -11.53 -10.84
N ASP A 111 -3.89 -12.72 -10.49
CA ASP A 111 -3.08 -13.94 -10.43
C ASP A 111 -2.53 -14.31 -11.80
N HIS A 112 -3.37 -14.24 -12.84
CA HIS A 112 -2.94 -14.50 -14.23
C HIS A 112 -1.89 -13.49 -14.71
N LEU A 113 -1.96 -12.25 -14.21
CA LEU A 113 -1.01 -11.18 -14.52
C LEU A 113 0.24 -11.20 -13.62
N ASP A 114 0.47 -12.24 -12.79
CA ASP A 114 1.56 -12.31 -11.78
C ASP A 114 1.69 -10.99 -11.00
N ALA A 115 0.56 -10.44 -10.58
CA ALA A 115 0.50 -9.12 -9.96
C ALA A 115 1.11 -9.14 -8.56
N ARG A 116 1.90 -8.11 -8.23
CA ARG A 116 2.61 -7.99 -6.95
C ARG A 116 2.63 -6.56 -6.46
N PHE A 117 2.59 -6.39 -5.14
CA PHE A 117 2.80 -5.08 -4.55
C PHE A 117 4.28 -4.79 -4.34
N GLN A 118 4.64 -3.54 -4.63
CA GLN A 118 5.93 -2.94 -4.36
C GLN A 118 5.72 -1.80 -3.36
N VAL A 119 6.49 -1.80 -2.28
CA VAL A 119 6.45 -0.78 -1.23
C VAL A 119 7.86 -0.21 -1.10
N GLN A 120 8.03 1.11 -1.23
CA GLN A 120 9.35 1.76 -1.23
C GLN A 120 10.35 1.09 -2.19
N MET A 121 9.90 0.83 -3.42
CA MET A 121 10.67 0.11 -4.44
C MET A 121 11.05 -1.35 -4.10
N GLN A 122 10.67 -1.87 -2.94
CA GLN A 122 10.89 -3.26 -2.55
C GLN A 122 9.66 -4.11 -2.85
N LEU A 123 9.86 -5.25 -3.49
CA LEU A 123 8.76 -6.21 -3.69
C LEU A 123 8.37 -6.80 -2.33
N CYS A 124 7.08 -6.90 -2.05
CA CYS A 124 6.63 -7.68 -0.90
C CYS A 124 6.96 -9.16 -1.16
N ASP A 125 7.93 -9.71 -0.42
CA ASP A 125 8.65 -10.99 -0.64
C ASP A 125 7.83 -12.28 -0.84
N SER A 126 6.50 -12.22 -0.78
CA SER A 126 5.66 -13.38 -1.00
C SER A 126 5.40 -13.61 -2.50
N ARG A 127 5.89 -14.72 -3.07
CA ARG A 127 5.39 -15.27 -4.36
C ARG A 127 3.97 -15.84 -4.27
N GLN A 128 3.21 -15.47 -3.24
CA GLN A 128 1.85 -15.95 -3.05
C GLN A 128 0.92 -15.21 -4.01
N ALA A 129 -0.01 -15.95 -4.59
CA ALA A 129 -1.06 -15.40 -5.44
C ALA A 129 -1.87 -14.33 -4.69
N MET A 130 -2.39 -13.35 -5.42
CA MET A 130 -3.19 -12.27 -4.85
C MET A 130 -4.45 -12.81 -4.19
N SER A 131 -5.06 -13.85 -4.78
CA SER A 131 -6.24 -14.52 -4.24
C SER A 131 -6.05 -15.18 -2.87
N THR A 132 -4.82 -15.36 -2.37
CA THR A 132 -4.59 -15.97 -1.05
C THR A 132 -4.63 -14.98 0.10
N TRP A 133 -4.57 -13.68 -0.18
CA TRP A 133 -4.53 -12.62 0.85
C TRP A 133 -5.93 -12.21 1.27
N LEU A 134 -6.69 -13.13 1.85
CA LEU A 134 -8.06 -12.90 2.31
C LEU A 134 -8.13 -12.81 3.83
N ASP A 135 -8.93 -11.86 4.33
CA ASP A 135 -9.30 -11.81 5.74
C ASP A 135 -10.43 -12.80 6.06
N ARG A 136 -10.79 -12.89 7.35
CA ARG A 136 -11.86 -13.78 7.84
C ARG A 136 -13.24 -13.52 7.22
N HIS A 137 -13.43 -12.36 6.60
CA HIS A 137 -14.67 -11.95 5.94
C HIS A 137 -14.60 -12.13 4.43
N GLY A 138 -13.52 -12.71 3.91
CA GLY A 138 -13.28 -12.93 2.49
C GLY A 138 -12.82 -11.67 1.74
N ASN A 139 -12.52 -10.57 2.41
CA ASN A 139 -12.00 -9.36 1.75
C ASN A 139 -10.50 -9.44 1.55
N PHE A 140 -9.98 -8.79 0.52
CA PHE A 140 -8.55 -8.66 0.33
C PHE A 140 -7.89 -7.88 1.49
N GLY A 141 -6.81 -8.42 2.03
CA GLY A 141 -6.05 -7.81 3.11
C GLY A 141 -4.62 -8.34 3.14
N LYS A 142 -3.72 -7.70 2.40
CA LYS A 142 -2.30 -8.06 2.42
C LYS A 142 -1.58 -7.30 3.55
N PRO A 143 -1.02 -7.99 4.56
CA PRO A 143 -0.26 -7.32 5.61
C PRO A 143 1.05 -6.77 5.06
N VAL A 144 1.40 -5.56 5.51
CA VAL A 144 2.67 -4.90 5.21
C VAL A 144 3.28 -4.43 6.52
N CYS A 145 4.57 -4.66 6.69
CA CYS A 145 5.39 -4.10 7.76
C CYS A 145 6.48 -3.27 7.09
N LEU A 146 6.59 -2.00 7.47
CA LEU A 146 7.57 -1.10 6.88
C LEU A 146 8.16 -0.17 7.93
N ARG A 147 9.30 0.44 7.60
CA ARG A 147 10.06 1.29 8.49
C ARG A 147 10.35 2.61 7.79
N VAL A 148 9.99 3.72 8.42
CA VAL A 148 10.22 5.09 7.91
C VAL A 148 10.99 5.91 8.94
N ARG A 149 11.73 6.91 8.49
CA ARG A 149 12.51 7.83 9.35
C ARG A 149 11.63 8.88 10.01
N SER A 150 10.58 9.33 9.31
CA SER A 150 9.60 10.31 9.79
C SER A 150 8.18 9.90 9.41
N LEU A 151 7.17 10.43 10.11
CA LEU A 151 5.77 10.27 9.74
C LEU A 151 5.43 11.01 8.44
N ASP A 152 6.19 12.06 8.10
CA ASP A 152 6.06 12.85 6.87
C ASP A 152 6.84 12.26 5.69
N GLU A 153 7.54 11.15 5.88
CA GLU A 153 8.24 10.47 4.79
C GLU A 153 7.21 9.93 3.78
N GLU A 154 7.42 10.23 2.49
CA GLU A 154 6.58 9.71 1.42
C GLU A 154 6.73 8.20 1.31
N LEU A 155 5.60 7.51 1.50
CA LEU A 155 5.40 6.10 1.29
C LEU A 155 4.82 5.86 -0.10
N ASP A 156 5.62 5.25 -0.96
CA ASP A 156 5.21 4.82 -2.29
C ASP A 156 4.80 3.35 -2.28
N VAL A 157 3.55 3.09 -2.67
CA VAL A 157 2.98 1.76 -2.84
C VAL A 157 2.44 1.60 -4.25
N ARG A 158 2.94 0.59 -4.96
CA ARG A 158 2.60 0.33 -6.36
C ARG A 158 2.14 -1.10 -6.58
N LEU A 159 1.27 -1.28 -7.56
CA LEU A 159 0.93 -2.58 -8.13
C LEU A 159 1.79 -2.78 -9.38
N ARG A 160 2.65 -3.80 -9.33
CA ARG A 160 3.37 -4.34 -10.47
C ARG A 160 2.53 -5.44 -11.09
N LEU A 161 2.31 -5.36 -12.39
CA LEU A 161 1.73 -6.43 -13.20
C LEU A 161 2.84 -7.09 -14.03
N HIS A 162 2.52 -8.16 -14.75
CA HIS A 162 3.46 -8.85 -15.63
C HIS A 162 4.27 -7.88 -16.52
N GLY A 163 5.58 -8.13 -16.61
CA GLY A 163 6.55 -7.25 -17.26
C GLY A 163 6.98 -6.08 -16.37
N ASP A 164 7.09 -4.90 -16.98
CA ASP A 164 7.49 -3.64 -16.33
C ASP A 164 6.32 -2.66 -16.16
N ARG A 165 5.09 -3.19 -16.14
CA ARG A 165 3.86 -2.39 -15.94
C ARG A 165 3.66 -2.16 -14.46
N VAL A 166 3.92 -0.94 -14.00
CA VAL A 166 3.90 -0.59 -12.58
C VAL A 166 3.08 0.69 -12.40
N HIS A 167 2.03 0.61 -11.59
CA HIS A 167 1.13 1.74 -11.36
C HIS A 167 0.95 1.99 -9.85
N PRO A 168 0.87 3.26 -9.41
CA PRO A 168 0.59 3.58 -8.02
C PRO A 168 -0.80 3.07 -7.63
N ILE A 169 -0.92 2.59 -6.40
CA ILE A 169 -2.26 2.36 -5.83
C ILE A 169 -2.91 3.69 -5.48
N SER A 170 -4.18 3.67 -5.08
CA SER A 170 -4.86 4.90 -4.73
C SER A 170 -4.16 5.67 -3.61
N ALA A 171 -4.07 6.98 -3.79
CA ALA A 171 -3.44 7.93 -2.88
C ALA A 171 -1.92 7.74 -2.69
N SER A 172 -1.26 6.88 -3.48
CA SER A 172 0.21 6.81 -3.50
C SER A 172 0.80 7.90 -4.41
N PRO A 173 1.88 8.60 -4.00
CA PRO A 173 2.54 8.50 -2.69
C PRO A 173 1.71 9.15 -1.58
N LEU A 174 1.81 8.59 -0.38
CA LEU A 174 1.13 9.04 0.84
C LEU A 174 2.11 9.11 2.01
N THR A 175 1.80 9.84 3.08
CA THR A 175 2.62 9.81 4.32
C THR A 175 1.88 9.07 5.43
N LEU A 176 2.61 8.61 6.46
CA LEU A 176 1.94 8.01 7.63
C LEU A 176 1.09 9.05 8.36
N GLN A 177 1.53 10.32 8.37
CA GLN A 177 0.77 11.42 8.93
C GLN A 177 -0.60 11.55 8.26
N THR A 178 -0.65 11.58 6.91
CA THR A 178 -1.92 11.65 6.17
C THR A 178 -2.83 10.45 6.46
N LEU A 179 -2.27 9.25 6.65
CA LEU A 179 -3.07 8.08 7.03
C LEU A 179 -3.65 8.20 8.44
N ILE A 180 -2.84 8.65 9.40
CA ILE A 180 -3.28 8.85 10.80
C ILE A 180 -4.47 9.81 10.81
N ASP A 181 -4.35 10.93 10.10
CA ASP A 181 -5.39 11.95 10.00
C ASP A 181 -6.65 11.42 9.31
N LEU A 182 -6.51 10.78 8.14
CA LEU A 182 -7.65 10.23 7.38
C LEU A 182 -8.38 9.10 8.10
N GLN A 183 -7.67 8.33 8.92
CA GLN A 183 -8.23 7.22 9.69
C GLN A 183 -8.69 7.64 11.08
N MET A 184 -8.51 8.91 11.45
CA MET A 184 -8.85 9.44 12.78
C MET A 184 -8.20 8.62 13.90
N LEU A 185 -6.95 8.23 13.71
CA LEU A 185 -6.19 7.45 14.68
C LEU A 185 -5.69 8.39 15.78
N GLU A 186 -6.21 8.26 17.01
CA GLU A 186 -5.71 9.05 18.12
C GLU A 186 -4.33 8.55 18.60
N TRP A 187 -3.34 9.45 18.59
CA TRP A 187 -1.94 9.20 18.95
C TRP A 187 -1.71 9.01 20.46
N THR A 188 -2.75 9.17 21.29
CA THR A 188 -2.70 9.29 22.76
C THR A 188 -2.23 8.04 23.53
N ALA A 189 -1.84 6.95 22.87
CA ALA A 189 -1.43 5.70 23.52
C ALA A 189 0.09 5.50 23.70
N LEU A 190 0.94 6.48 23.38
CA LEU A 190 2.41 6.30 23.43
C LEU A 190 3.20 7.27 24.32
N GLU A 191 2.60 8.36 24.82
CA GLU A 191 3.31 9.24 25.76
C GLU A 191 3.48 8.61 27.16
N ASP A 192 2.53 7.79 27.61
CA ASP A 192 2.55 7.21 28.98
C ASP A 192 3.52 6.04 29.16
N VAL A 193 3.97 5.38 28.08
CA VAL A 193 4.86 4.21 28.19
C VAL A 193 6.33 4.63 28.34
N TYR A 194 6.74 5.76 27.76
CA TYR A 194 8.13 6.24 27.90
C TYR A 194 8.39 6.97 29.23
N VAL A 195 7.38 7.65 29.80
CA VAL A 195 7.53 8.32 31.10
C VAL A 195 7.56 7.30 32.24
N THR A 196 6.83 6.20 32.15
CA THR A 196 6.81 5.17 33.21
C THR A 196 8.01 4.22 33.18
N ALA A 197 8.59 3.93 32.01
CA ALA A 197 9.80 3.10 31.90
C ALA A 197 11.08 3.79 32.41
N SER A 198 11.17 5.12 32.35
CA SER A 198 12.31 5.89 32.88
C SER A 198 12.24 6.12 34.40
N ALA A 199 11.08 5.95 35.03
CA ALA A 199 10.91 6.06 36.48
C ALA A 199 11.23 4.77 37.27
N ALA A 200 11.41 3.62 36.59
CA ALA A 200 11.70 2.33 37.21
C ALA A 200 13.20 1.99 37.27
N GLY A 201 14.08 2.99 37.30
CA GLY A 201 15.48 2.82 37.68
C GLY A 201 15.60 2.51 39.17
N LYS A 202 15.45 1.24 39.56
CA LYS A 202 15.75 0.77 40.93
C LYS A 202 17.19 1.16 41.30
N LYS A 203 17.32 2.10 42.24
CA LYS A 203 18.57 2.37 42.96
C LYS A 203 19.09 1.05 43.54
N ARG A 204 20.29 0.64 43.14
CA ARG A 204 21.01 -0.46 43.79
C ARG A 204 21.28 -0.07 45.25
N PRO A 205 20.97 -0.91 46.25
CA PRO A 205 21.39 -0.68 47.62
C PRO A 205 22.92 -0.72 47.70
N SER A 206 23.51 0.20 48.48
CA SER A 206 24.94 0.27 48.75
C SER A 206 25.40 -0.99 49.47
N ASP A 207 26.41 -1.66 48.91
CA ASP A 207 27.06 -2.82 49.49
C ASP A 207 28.12 -2.34 50.49
N ASP A 208 27.70 -2.13 51.74
CA ASP A 208 28.59 -1.90 52.87
C ASP A 208 28.86 -3.26 53.54
N SER A 209 30.00 -3.87 53.26
CA SER A 209 30.56 -4.95 54.08
C SER A 209 32.08 -5.10 53.91
N PRO A 210 32.83 -5.26 55.02
CA PRO A 210 34.28 -5.14 55.05
C PRO A 210 34.99 -6.42 54.58
N LEU A 211 36.03 -6.23 53.78
CA LEU A 211 36.91 -7.27 53.27
C LEU A 211 37.63 -8.03 54.41
N ARG A 212 37.26 -9.29 54.63
CA ARG A 212 38.10 -10.28 55.33
C ARG A 212 38.97 -11.02 54.33
N THR A 213 40.27 -10.75 54.37
CA THR A 213 41.32 -11.41 53.60
C THR A 213 41.52 -12.84 54.10
N ALA A 214 41.23 -13.84 53.26
CA ALA A 214 41.63 -15.22 53.48
C ALA A 214 42.47 -15.70 52.29
N LYS A 215 43.79 -15.76 52.51
CA LYS A 215 44.76 -16.40 51.61
C LYS A 215 44.41 -17.89 51.48
N ARG A 216 44.27 -18.40 50.25
CA ARG A 216 44.40 -19.83 49.96
C ARG A 216 45.48 -20.06 48.91
N ARG A 217 46.40 -20.91 49.32
CA ARG A 217 47.66 -21.34 48.71
C ARG A 217 47.34 -22.36 47.62
N CYS A 218 47.80 -22.16 46.39
CA CYS A 218 47.82 -23.21 45.36
C CYS A 218 48.93 -24.22 45.70
N LEU A 219 48.60 -25.50 45.65
CA LEU A 219 49.54 -26.63 45.64
C LEU A 219 49.60 -27.16 44.21
N GLU A 220 50.83 -27.31 43.72
CA GLU A 220 51.19 -28.00 42.48
C GLU A 220 51.05 -29.52 42.62
N THR A 221 50.68 -30.19 41.53
CA THR A 221 51.19 -31.47 40.99
C THR A 221 50.28 -31.80 39.79
N THR A 222 50.74 -32.18 38.60
CA THR A 222 51.96 -32.92 38.21
C THR A 222 52.34 -32.54 36.79
#